data_AF-Q6BRY5-F1
#
_entry.id   AF-Q6BRY5-F1
#
_cell.length_a   1.000
_cell.length_b   1.000
_cell.length_c   1.000
_cell.angle_alpha   90.00
_cell.angle_beta   90.00
_cell.angle_gamma   90.00
#
_symmetry.space_group_name_H-M   'P 1'
#
loop_
_entity.id
_entity.type
_entity.pdbx_description
1 polymer ?
#
loop_
_entity_poly.entity_id
_entity_poly.type
_entity_poly.pdbx_seq_one_letter_code
_entity_poly.pdbx_strand_id
1 'polypeptide(L)'
;MTEPLDSERPNIQLGNVYSNIVELNQIVPSIIENMIDEKIRQAPEWFTSEINNIKTSFTNMDNKLTSLQKEVASLKTDMDGKVASLKTDVASLKTDVASLKTDMDGKVASLKTDVASLKTDMDGKVASLKTDVASLKTDMDGKFTSLEAGLYDNFALVDSTFAKLEYSHLCLFNSFRRMNGYEAVSVPFLNREENQEELPLISSVQDIDGLTKEECQRFLRGYNIEFHPNETIKLKEKLREGVGLMARYDYEYKFATFSTPN
;
A
#
# COMPACT_ATOMS: atom_id res chain seq x y z
N MET A 1 -17.64 173.52 22.68
CA MET A 1 -17.90 173.90 24.09
C MET A 1 -19.06 173.05 24.59
N THR A 2 -19.00 172.67 25.87
CA THR A 2 -20.15 172.36 26.77
C THR A 2 -21.07 171.18 26.41
N GLU A 3 -21.13 170.20 27.34
CA GLU A 3 -22.32 169.74 28.11
C GLU A 3 -23.72 169.68 27.44
N PRO A 4 -24.76 169.03 28.03
CA PRO A 4 -24.85 167.99 29.08
C PRO A 4 -25.89 166.88 28.72
N LEU A 5 -26.22 166.04 29.71
CA LEU A 5 -27.20 164.94 29.73
C LEU A 5 -28.61 165.30 29.24
N ASP A 6 -29.27 164.42 28.47
CA ASP A 6 -30.60 163.90 28.84
C ASP A 6 -30.96 162.60 28.07
N SER A 7 -31.74 161.80 28.78
CA SER A 7 -32.29 160.49 28.52
C SER A 7 -33.24 160.40 27.32
N GLU A 8 -32.92 159.58 26.32
CA GLU A 8 -33.91 158.89 25.48
C GLU A 8 -33.22 157.70 24.80
N ARG A 9 -33.66 156.48 25.12
CA ARG A 9 -33.12 155.24 24.55
C ARG A 9 -33.18 155.33 23.01
N PRO A 10 -32.06 155.21 22.26
CA PRO A 10 -32.17 155.09 20.82
C PRO A 10 -32.85 153.76 20.50
N ASN A 11 -34.07 153.90 20.00
CA ASN A 11 -34.92 152.90 19.38
C ASN A 11 -34.07 151.88 18.61
N ILE A 12 -33.74 150.77 19.27
CA ILE A 12 -33.07 149.63 18.64
C ILE A 12 -33.94 149.30 17.43
N GLN A 13 -33.38 149.15 16.23
CA GLN A 13 -34.11 148.54 15.11
C GLN A 13 -34.37 147.07 15.46
N LEU A 14 -35.27 146.86 16.42
CA LEU A 14 -35.76 145.58 16.91
C LEU A 14 -36.31 144.78 15.74
N GLY A 15 -36.85 145.44 14.71
CA GLY A 15 -37.29 144.81 13.47
C GLY A 15 -36.16 144.14 12.68
N ASN A 16 -35.00 144.79 12.49
CA ASN A 16 -33.87 144.17 11.77
C ASN A 16 -33.23 143.06 12.60
N VAL A 17 -33.14 143.26 13.93
CA VAL A 17 -32.68 142.21 14.84
C VAL A 17 -33.64 141.01 14.82
N TYR A 18 -34.96 141.25 14.82
CA TYR A 18 -35.96 140.19 14.68
C TYR A 18 -35.82 139.45 13.35
N SER A 19 -35.67 140.19 12.24
CA SER A 19 -35.54 139.60 10.91
C SER A 19 -34.29 138.73 10.79
N ASN A 20 -33.14 139.21 11.30
CA ASN A 20 -31.90 138.44 11.31
C ASN A 20 -31.99 137.22 12.22
N ILE A 21 -32.65 137.33 13.37
CA ILE A 21 -32.91 136.18 14.26
C ILE A 21 -33.81 135.17 13.57
N VAL A 22 -34.81 135.62 12.81
CA VAL A 22 -35.72 134.73 12.05
C VAL A 22 -34.97 134.03 10.91
N GLU A 23 -34.15 134.74 10.14
CA GLU A 23 -33.31 134.12 9.09
C GLU A 23 -32.27 133.17 9.67
N LEU A 24 -31.58 133.55 10.76
CA LEU A 24 -30.67 132.66 11.48
C LEU A 24 -31.42 131.42 11.99
N ASN A 25 -32.61 131.57 12.58
CA ASN A 25 -33.42 130.44 13.02
C ASN A 25 -33.90 129.55 11.87
N GLN A 26 -34.02 130.07 10.65
CA GLN A 26 -34.37 129.29 9.47
C GLN A 26 -33.15 128.57 8.85
N ILE A 27 -31.97 129.19 8.87
CA ILE A 27 -30.76 128.67 8.23
C ILE A 27 -29.97 127.74 9.15
N VAL A 28 -29.87 128.07 10.45
CA VAL A 28 -29.10 127.29 11.43
C VAL A 28 -29.51 125.80 11.47
N PRO A 29 -30.80 125.42 11.40
CA PRO A 29 -31.19 124.01 11.34
C PRO A 29 -30.64 123.28 10.11
N SER A 30 -30.68 123.91 8.92
CA SER A 30 -30.15 123.30 7.70
C SER A 30 -28.63 123.24 7.69
N ILE A 31 -27.95 124.24 8.27
CA ILE A 31 -26.49 124.20 8.48
C ILE A 31 -26.13 123.07 9.44
N ILE A 32 -26.85 122.90 10.55
CA ILE A 32 -26.64 121.81 11.51
C ILE A 32 -26.88 120.44 10.83
N GLU A 33 -27.94 120.29 10.03
CA GLU A 33 -28.19 119.05 9.27
C GLU A 33 -27.10 118.76 8.24
N ASN A 34 -26.61 119.78 7.52
CA ASN A 34 -25.54 119.60 6.51
C ASN A 34 -24.15 119.39 7.12
N MET A 35 -23.90 119.90 8.34
CA MET A 35 -22.65 119.68 9.08
C MET A 35 -22.54 118.27 9.66
N ILE A 36 -23.65 117.53 9.76
CA ILE A 36 -23.63 116.09 10.05
C ILE A 36 -23.27 115.39 8.73
N ASP A 37 -21.98 115.10 8.53
CA ASP A 37 -21.47 114.37 7.35
C ASP A 37 -22.29 113.09 7.13
N GLU A 38 -22.71 112.83 5.88
CA GLU A 38 -23.47 111.65 5.46
C GLU A 38 -22.84 110.33 5.96
N LYS A 39 -21.51 110.30 6.12
CA LYS A 39 -20.79 109.16 6.73
C LYS A 39 -21.16 108.93 8.20
N ILE A 40 -21.37 109.98 9.00
CA ILE A 40 -21.81 109.88 10.40
C ILE A 40 -23.24 109.35 10.45
N ARG A 41 -24.10 109.79 9.51
CA ARG A 41 -25.50 109.38 9.43
C ARG A 41 -25.67 107.91 9.02
N GLN A 42 -24.87 107.41 8.07
CA GLN A 42 -24.94 106.03 7.59
C GLN A 42 -24.18 105.00 8.45
N ALA A 43 -23.29 105.44 9.35
CA ALA A 43 -22.49 104.52 10.17
C ALA A 43 -23.34 103.49 10.98
N PRO A 44 -24.46 103.86 11.63
CA PRO A 44 -25.29 102.90 12.36
C PRO A 44 -25.89 101.82 11.45
N GLU A 45 -26.29 102.17 10.22
CA GLU A 45 -26.86 101.23 9.25
C GLU A 45 -25.81 100.23 8.76
N TRP A 46 -24.60 100.72 8.45
CA TRP A 46 -23.47 99.85 8.10
C TRP A 46 -23.09 98.91 9.23
N PHE A 47 -22.93 99.40 10.46
CA PHE A 47 -22.65 98.55 11.64
C PHE A 47 -23.75 97.50 11.85
N THR A 48 -25.02 97.89 11.67
CA THR A 48 -26.16 96.98 11.77
C THR A 48 -26.09 95.88 10.71
N SER A 49 -25.77 96.25 9.47
CA SER A 49 -25.60 95.31 8.36
C SER A 49 -24.48 94.32 8.64
N GLU A 50 -23.31 94.81 9.07
CA GLU A 50 -22.15 93.96 9.34
C GLU A 50 -22.41 93.00 10.52
N ILE A 51 -23.05 93.49 11.59
CA ILE A 51 -23.49 92.66 12.72
C ILE A 51 -24.45 91.56 12.24
N ASN A 52 -25.39 91.88 11.35
CA ASN A 52 -26.32 90.89 10.80
C ASN A 52 -25.61 89.86 9.90
N ASN A 53 -24.61 90.28 9.12
CA ASN A 53 -23.78 89.38 8.30
C ASN A 53 -22.96 88.43 9.19
N ILE A 54 -22.34 88.95 10.25
CA ILE A 54 -21.60 88.16 11.25
C ILE A 54 -22.55 87.17 11.94
N LYS A 55 -23.74 87.61 12.34
CA LYS A 55 -24.76 86.75 12.98
C LYS A 55 -25.17 85.60 12.06
N THR A 56 -25.46 85.90 10.79
CA THR A 56 -25.78 84.89 9.78
C THR A 56 -24.62 83.90 9.59
N SER A 57 -23.39 84.40 9.51
CA SER A 57 -22.19 83.56 9.38
C SER A 57 -21.99 82.65 10.59
N PHE A 58 -22.22 83.17 11.79
CA PHE A 58 -22.15 82.41 13.04
C PHE A 58 -23.22 81.30 13.07
N THR A 59 -24.47 81.60 12.73
CA THR A 59 -25.54 80.60 12.61
C THR A 59 -25.19 79.51 11.58
N ASN A 60 -24.59 79.87 10.45
CA ASN A 60 -24.15 78.89 9.45
C ASN A 60 -23.03 77.99 9.96
N MET A 61 -22.06 78.54 10.72
CA MET A 61 -21.00 77.75 11.34
C MET A 61 -21.55 76.80 12.41
N ASP A 62 -22.48 77.26 13.24
CA ASP A 62 -23.15 76.45 14.27
C ASP A 62 -23.92 75.27 13.67
N ASN A 63 -24.65 75.51 12.58
CA ASN A 63 -25.32 74.46 11.81
C ASN A 63 -24.33 73.42 11.25
N LYS A 64 -23.22 73.87 10.66
CA LYS A 64 -22.16 72.97 10.14
C LYS A 64 -21.53 72.15 11.27
N LEU A 65 -21.24 72.78 12.41
CA LEU A 65 -20.68 72.11 13.58
C LEU A 65 -21.63 71.02 14.09
N THR A 66 -22.91 71.34 14.20
CA THR A 66 -23.96 70.37 14.59
C THR A 66 -24.06 69.21 13.61
N SER A 67 -23.96 69.47 12.29
CA SER A 67 -23.95 68.41 11.27
C SER A 67 -22.74 67.48 11.42
N LEU A 68 -21.54 68.06 11.55
CA LEU A 68 -20.30 67.29 11.74
C LEU A 68 -20.33 66.45 13.01
N GLN A 69 -20.88 66.97 14.11
CA GLN A 69 -21.06 66.20 15.35
C GLN A 69 -21.96 64.99 15.14
N LYS A 70 -23.04 65.12 14.37
CA LYS A 70 -23.93 63.99 14.01
C LYS A 70 -23.23 62.97 13.13
N GLU A 71 -22.51 63.41 12.10
CA GLU A 71 -21.74 62.52 11.21
C GLU A 71 -20.67 61.74 11.98
N VAL A 72 -19.91 62.41 12.86
CA VAL A 72 -18.91 61.76 13.71
C VAL A 72 -19.55 60.74 14.67
N ALA A 73 -20.68 61.07 15.28
CA ALA A 73 -21.41 60.14 16.14
C ALA A 73 -21.93 58.91 15.36
N SER A 74 -22.42 59.12 14.14
CA SER A 74 -22.86 58.04 13.25
C SER A 74 -21.68 57.15 12.85
N LEU A 75 -20.57 57.74 12.41
CA LEU A 75 -19.36 56.99 12.03
C LEU A 75 -18.81 56.17 13.19
N LYS A 76 -18.82 56.72 14.41
CA LYS A 76 -18.41 56.01 15.61
C LYS A 76 -19.29 54.78 15.87
N THR A 77 -20.62 54.96 15.78
CA THR A 77 -21.58 53.86 15.96
C THR A 77 -21.39 52.76 14.93
N ASP A 78 -21.24 53.13 13.65
CA ASP A 78 -21.00 52.18 12.55
C ASP A 78 -19.67 51.43 12.74
N MET A 79 -18.62 52.13 13.15
CA MET A 79 -17.31 51.53 13.40
C MET A 79 -17.36 50.55 14.57
N ASP A 80 -18.00 50.93 15.68
CA ASP A 80 -18.17 50.07 16.84
C ASP A 80 -18.97 48.80 16.49
N GLY A 81 -20.02 48.93 15.67
CA GLY A 81 -20.80 47.80 15.15
C GLY A 81 -19.97 46.85 14.27
N LYS A 82 -19.19 47.39 13.33
CA LYS A 82 -18.30 46.58 12.47
C LYS A 82 -17.22 45.87 13.28
N VAL A 83 -16.61 46.55 14.25
CA VAL A 83 -15.60 45.96 15.14
C VAL A 83 -16.20 44.85 15.98
N ALA A 84 -17.43 45.02 16.50
CA ALA A 84 -18.12 43.99 17.25
C ALA A 84 -18.42 42.76 16.37
N SER A 85 -18.91 42.96 15.14
CA SER A 85 -19.15 41.87 14.17
C SER A 85 -17.87 41.10 13.88
N LEU A 86 -16.78 41.81 13.54
CA LEU A 86 -15.49 41.19 13.23
C LEU A 86 -14.94 40.39 14.42
N LYS A 87 -15.13 40.86 15.66
CA LYS A 87 -14.72 40.10 16.86
C LYS A 87 -15.49 38.78 16.98
N THR A 88 -16.80 38.80 16.70
CA THR A 88 -17.63 37.59 16.69
C THR A 88 -17.20 36.63 15.60
N ASP A 89 -17.00 37.11 14.38
CA ASP A 89 -16.59 36.29 13.23
C ASP A 89 -15.22 35.64 13.50
N VAL A 90 -14.26 36.39 14.04
CA VAL A 90 -12.94 35.88 14.41
C VAL A 90 -13.04 34.83 15.51
N ALA A 91 -13.91 35.02 16.51
CA ALA A 91 -14.12 34.02 17.56
C ALA A 91 -14.75 32.73 17.03
N SER A 92 -15.72 32.84 16.10
CA SER A 92 -16.32 31.69 15.41
C SER A 92 -15.27 30.93 14.61
N LEU A 93 -14.51 31.63 13.75
CA LEU A 93 -13.45 31.01 12.93
C LEU A 93 -12.40 30.32 13.79
N LYS A 94 -12.03 30.89 14.94
CA LYS A 94 -11.09 30.25 15.87
C LYS A 94 -11.64 28.93 16.41
N THR A 95 -12.94 28.87 16.68
CA THR A 95 -13.62 27.65 17.12
C THR A 95 -13.68 26.61 16.00
N ASP A 96 -14.06 27.02 14.80
CA ASP A 96 -14.16 26.14 13.62
C ASP A 96 -12.79 25.54 13.27
N VAL A 97 -11.72 26.35 13.28
CA VAL A 97 -10.35 25.88 13.03
C VAL A 97 -9.89 24.91 14.12
N ALA A 98 -10.22 25.15 15.39
CA ALA A 98 -9.89 24.23 16.47
C ALA A 98 -10.63 22.89 16.35
N SER A 99 -11.90 22.92 15.97
CA SER A 99 -12.71 21.72 15.70
C SER A 99 -12.14 20.93 14.53
N LEU A 100 -11.89 21.58 13.40
CA LEU A 100 -11.31 20.94 12.21
C LEU A 100 -9.96 20.31 12.50
N LYS A 101 -9.12 20.97 13.31
CA LYS A 101 -7.83 20.41 13.73
C LYS A 101 -8.01 19.13 14.54
N THR A 102 -8.93 19.14 15.51
CA THR A 102 -9.23 17.97 16.35
C THR A 102 -9.78 16.81 15.51
N ASP A 103 -10.71 17.08 14.61
CA ASP A 103 -11.29 16.06 13.71
C ASP A 103 -10.23 15.47 12.78
N MET A 104 -9.36 16.31 12.23
CA MET A 104 -8.28 15.86 11.35
C MET A 104 -7.27 15.00 12.11
N ASP A 105 -6.86 15.42 13.29
CA ASP A 105 -5.93 14.65 14.14
C ASP A 105 -6.54 13.28 14.50
N GLY A 106 -7.83 13.23 14.83
CA GLY A 106 -8.57 12.00 15.09
C GLY A 106 -8.63 11.06 13.87
N LYS A 107 -8.96 11.59 12.70
CA LYS A 107 -8.98 10.81 11.44
C LYS A 107 -7.60 10.28 11.08
N VAL A 108 -6.55 11.09 11.23
CA VAL A 108 -5.17 10.68 10.96
C VAL A 108 -4.73 9.57 11.92
N ALA A 109 -5.09 9.67 13.21
CA ALA A 109 -4.80 8.62 14.19
C ALA A 109 -5.54 7.30 13.88
N SER A 110 -6.81 7.37 13.49
CA SER A 110 -7.58 6.21 13.05
C SER A 110 -6.94 5.54 11.83
N LEU A 111 -6.64 6.32 10.78
CA LEU A 111 -6.01 5.80 9.57
C LEU A 111 -4.64 5.15 9.83
N LYS A 112 -3.83 5.73 10.72
CA LYS A 112 -2.56 5.10 11.13
C LYS A 112 -2.78 3.74 11.78
N THR A 113 -3.82 3.62 12.61
CA THR A 113 -4.17 2.37 13.30
C THR A 113 -4.67 1.33 12.29
N ASP A 114 -5.56 1.71 11.37
CA ASP A 114 -6.10 0.84 10.32
C ASP A 114 -4.99 0.32 9.41
N VAL A 115 -4.07 1.20 8.98
CA VAL A 115 -2.91 0.83 8.14
C VAL A 115 -1.98 -0.13 8.89
N ALA A 116 -1.71 0.10 10.18
CA ALA A 116 -0.87 -0.79 10.98
C ALA A 116 -1.52 -2.18 11.17
N SER A 117 -2.84 -2.21 11.38
CA SER A 117 -3.62 -3.45 11.48
C SER A 117 -3.60 -4.24 10.17
N LEU A 118 -3.88 -3.58 9.04
CA LEU A 118 -3.83 -4.20 7.71
C LEU A 118 -2.44 -4.75 7.38
N LYS A 119 -1.37 -4.03 7.75
CA LYS A 119 0.00 -4.51 7.57
C LYS A 119 0.25 -5.79 8.36
N THR A 120 -0.18 -5.82 9.61
CA THR A 120 -0.02 -7.00 10.48
C THR A 120 -0.79 -8.22 9.97
N ASP A 121 -2.05 -8.01 9.54
CA ASP A 121 -2.87 -9.09 8.94
C ASP A 121 -2.24 -9.62 7.65
N MET A 122 -1.74 -8.73 6.79
CA MET A 122 -1.07 -9.11 5.54
C MET A 122 0.22 -9.89 5.80
N ASP A 123 1.06 -9.43 6.74
CA ASP A 123 2.29 -10.12 7.12
C ASP A 123 1.99 -11.53 7.67
N GLY A 124 0.93 -11.65 8.49
CA GLY A 124 0.46 -12.94 9.00
C GLY A 124 -0.01 -13.90 7.89
N LYS A 125 -0.83 -13.41 6.95
CA LYS A 125 -1.28 -14.21 5.80
C LYS A 125 -0.14 -14.66 4.91
N VAL A 126 0.82 -13.78 4.63
CA VAL A 126 2.02 -14.12 3.83
C VAL A 126 2.87 -15.17 4.55
N ALA A 127 3.03 -15.09 5.86
CA ALA A 127 3.75 -16.09 6.64
C ALA A 127 3.05 -17.47 6.60
N SER A 128 1.72 -17.50 6.74
CA SER A 128 0.93 -18.73 6.62
C SER A 128 1.10 -19.37 5.25
N LEU A 129 0.94 -18.58 4.17
CA LEU A 129 1.09 -19.08 2.79
C LEU A 129 2.48 -19.64 2.52
N LYS A 130 3.55 -19.03 3.07
CA LYS A 130 4.91 -19.58 2.94
C LYS A 130 5.03 -20.96 3.60
N THR A 131 4.43 -21.14 4.77
CA THR A 131 4.40 -22.43 5.47
C THR A 131 3.63 -23.48 4.67
N ASP A 132 2.44 -23.12 4.16
CA ASP A 132 1.60 -24.03 3.37
C ASP A 132 2.32 -24.49 2.10
N VAL A 133 2.98 -23.57 1.38
CA VAL A 133 3.77 -23.88 0.19
C VAL A 133 4.97 -24.78 0.51
N ALA A 134 5.66 -24.55 1.62
CA ALA A 134 6.78 -25.39 2.05
C ALA A 134 6.32 -26.82 2.42
N SER A 135 5.17 -26.95 3.08
CA SER A 135 4.56 -28.24 3.40
C SER A 135 4.18 -28.98 2.12
N LEU A 136 3.48 -28.32 1.19
CA LEU A 136 3.08 -28.91 -0.09
C LEU A 136 4.29 -29.38 -0.90
N LYS A 137 5.38 -28.61 -0.91
CA LYS A 137 6.63 -29.01 -1.57
C LYS A 137 7.21 -30.29 -0.95
N THR A 138 7.29 -30.34 0.37
CA THR A 138 7.81 -31.51 1.10
C THR A 138 6.96 -32.75 0.84
N ASP A 139 5.63 -32.62 0.88
CA ASP A 139 4.71 -33.72 0.58
C ASP A 139 4.86 -34.23 -0.86
N MET A 140 5.06 -33.31 -1.81
CA MET A 140 5.25 -33.65 -3.22
C MET A 140 6.59 -34.36 -3.45
N ASP A 141 7.67 -33.86 -2.87
CA ASP A 141 9.01 -34.49 -2.93
C ASP A 141 8.98 -35.90 -2.30
N GLY A 142 8.26 -36.06 -1.18
CA GLY A 142 8.05 -37.36 -0.54
C GLY A 142 7.27 -38.34 -1.42
N LYS A 143 6.18 -37.89 -2.04
CA LYS A 143 5.41 -38.72 -2.99
C LYS A 143 6.23 -39.11 -4.22
N PHE A 144 7.04 -38.20 -4.75
CA PHE A 144 7.89 -38.48 -5.91
C PHE A 144 8.95 -39.55 -5.56
N THR A 145 9.61 -39.40 -4.41
CA THR A 145 10.59 -40.37 -3.90
C THR A 145 9.96 -41.75 -3.70
N SER A 146 8.76 -41.80 -3.12
CA SER A 146 8.03 -43.07 -2.91
C SER A 146 7.64 -43.72 -4.24
N LEU A 147 7.26 -42.94 -5.24
CA LEU A 147 6.92 -43.44 -6.57
C LEU A 147 8.15 -43.99 -7.30
N GLU A 148 9.28 -43.28 -7.21
CA GLU A 148 10.55 -43.70 -7.80
C GLU A 148 11.03 -45.03 -7.20
N ALA A 149 11.02 -45.15 -5.86
CA ALA A 149 11.34 -46.40 -5.18
C ALA A 149 10.40 -47.55 -5.59
N GLY A 150 9.08 -47.29 -5.61
CA GLY A 150 8.10 -48.29 -6.02
C GLY A 150 8.27 -48.74 -7.47
N LEU A 151 8.66 -47.84 -8.38
CA LEU A 151 8.97 -48.21 -9.77
C LEU A 151 10.21 -49.09 -9.85
N TYR A 152 11.28 -48.74 -9.12
CA TYR A 152 12.51 -49.55 -9.08
C TYR A 152 12.25 -50.97 -8.58
N ASP A 153 11.50 -51.11 -7.48
CA ASP A 153 11.12 -52.42 -6.92
C ASP A 153 10.28 -53.23 -7.90
N ASN A 154 9.31 -52.59 -8.58
CA ASN A 154 8.49 -53.26 -9.59
C ASN A 154 9.33 -53.74 -10.78
N PHE A 155 10.29 -52.95 -11.26
CA PHE A 155 11.19 -53.38 -12.34
C PHE A 155 12.07 -54.56 -11.91
N ALA A 156 12.62 -54.54 -10.69
CA ALA A 156 13.38 -55.66 -10.16
C ALA A 156 12.54 -56.95 -10.05
N LEU A 157 11.28 -56.83 -9.63
CA LEU A 157 10.33 -57.95 -9.62
C LEU A 157 10.02 -58.46 -11.04
N VAL A 158 9.83 -57.56 -12.01
CA VAL A 158 9.65 -57.92 -13.43
C VAL A 158 10.87 -58.67 -13.96
N ASP A 159 12.08 -58.19 -13.72
CA ASP A 159 13.31 -58.87 -14.16
C ASP A 159 13.46 -60.26 -13.54
N SER A 160 13.17 -60.40 -12.24
CA SER A 160 13.21 -61.69 -11.55
C SER A 160 12.17 -62.68 -12.08
N THR A 161 10.94 -62.19 -12.32
CA THR A 161 9.86 -63.03 -12.86
C THR A 161 10.13 -63.45 -14.30
N PHE A 162 10.69 -62.56 -15.13
CA PHE A 162 11.13 -62.89 -16.48
C PHE A 162 12.23 -63.96 -16.49
N ALA A 163 13.25 -63.83 -15.64
CA ALA A 163 14.32 -64.83 -15.53
C ALA A 163 13.79 -66.22 -15.12
N LYS A 164 12.85 -66.27 -14.17
CA LYS A 164 12.19 -67.53 -13.76
C LYS A 164 11.36 -68.14 -14.89
N LEU A 165 10.65 -67.29 -15.66
CA LEU A 165 9.86 -67.74 -16.79
C LEU A 165 10.73 -68.29 -17.91
N GLU A 166 11.84 -67.61 -18.23
CA GLU A 166 12.81 -68.05 -19.24
C GLU A 166 13.46 -69.38 -18.85
N TYR A 167 13.90 -69.53 -17.59
CA TYR A 167 14.39 -70.80 -17.05
C TYR A 167 13.35 -71.92 -17.22
N SER A 168 12.12 -71.70 -16.75
CA SER A 168 11.06 -72.71 -16.83
C SER A 168 10.71 -73.09 -18.27
N HIS A 169 10.64 -72.10 -19.17
CA HIS A 169 10.41 -72.31 -20.59
C HIS A 169 11.51 -73.17 -21.22
N LEU A 170 12.78 -72.87 -20.94
CA LEU A 170 13.90 -73.62 -21.50
C LEU A 170 14.02 -75.04 -20.93
N CYS A 171 13.73 -75.27 -19.65
CA CYS A 171 13.66 -76.63 -19.09
C CYS A 171 12.56 -77.45 -19.77
N LEU A 172 11.38 -76.86 -19.99
CA LEU A 172 10.28 -77.53 -20.69
C LEU A 172 10.63 -77.79 -22.17
N PHE A 173 11.24 -76.80 -22.82
CA PHE A 173 11.69 -76.92 -24.20
C PHE A 173 12.75 -78.03 -24.36
N ASN A 174 13.71 -78.11 -23.44
CA ASN A 174 14.69 -79.18 -23.40
C ASN A 174 14.04 -80.55 -23.22
N SER A 175 13.06 -80.68 -22.32
CA SER A 175 12.31 -81.93 -22.14
C SER A 175 11.67 -82.38 -23.46
N PHE A 176 11.01 -81.47 -24.17
CA PHE A 176 10.43 -81.76 -25.48
C PHE A 176 11.49 -82.13 -26.53
N ARG A 177 12.61 -81.39 -26.59
CA ARG A 177 13.71 -81.67 -27.53
C ARG A 177 14.29 -83.07 -27.32
N ARG A 178 14.56 -83.44 -26.06
CA ARG A 178 15.05 -84.77 -25.71
C ARG A 178 14.04 -85.85 -26.06
N MET A 179 12.75 -85.67 -25.78
CA MET A 179 11.73 -86.65 -26.20
C MET A 179 11.71 -86.91 -27.73
N ASN A 180 12.14 -85.93 -28.52
CA ASN A 180 12.25 -86.04 -29.98
C ASN A 180 13.66 -86.39 -30.48
N GLY A 181 14.59 -86.73 -29.60
CA GLY A 181 15.95 -87.16 -29.94
C GLY A 181 16.93 -86.03 -30.28
N TYR A 182 16.58 -84.78 -30.01
CA TYR A 182 17.49 -83.63 -30.16
C TYR A 182 18.27 -83.37 -28.87
N GLU A 183 19.48 -82.81 -28.98
CA GLU A 183 20.25 -82.31 -27.83
C GLU A 183 19.54 -81.15 -27.12
N ALA A 184 19.80 -80.97 -25.81
CA ALA A 184 19.30 -79.82 -25.06
C ALA A 184 20.02 -78.53 -25.45
N VAL A 185 19.34 -77.38 -25.26
CA VAL A 185 19.98 -76.05 -25.26
C VAL A 185 20.38 -75.66 -23.84
N SER A 186 21.34 -74.74 -23.74
CA SER A 186 21.71 -74.11 -22.49
C SER A 186 20.51 -73.44 -21.81
N VAL A 187 20.42 -73.58 -20.50
CA VAL A 187 19.44 -72.90 -19.65
C VAL A 187 20.19 -71.83 -18.87
N PRO A 188 19.76 -70.55 -18.88
CA PRO A 188 20.43 -69.48 -18.15
C PRO A 188 20.27 -69.63 -16.64
N PHE A 189 21.27 -69.21 -15.88
CA PHE A 189 21.21 -69.16 -14.42
C PHE A 189 20.19 -68.13 -13.91
N LEU A 190 19.47 -68.54 -12.85
CA LEU A 190 18.60 -67.67 -12.08
C LEU A 190 19.41 -66.79 -11.13
N ASN A 191 20.48 -67.33 -10.57
CA ASN A 191 21.43 -66.59 -9.76
C ASN A 191 22.52 -65.98 -10.67
N ARG A 192 22.49 -64.66 -10.80
CA ARG A 192 23.45 -63.90 -11.63
C ARG A 192 24.83 -63.74 -10.99
N GLU A 193 25.03 -64.17 -9.75
CA GLU A 193 26.35 -64.17 -9.09
C GLU A 193 27.25 -65.31 -9.58
N GLU A 194 26.67 -66.41 -10.07
CA GLU A 194 27.42 -67.52 -10.65
C GLU A 194 27.72 -67.24 -12.14
N ASN A 195 29.00 -67.25 -12.51
CA ASN A 195 29.40 -67.05 -13.90
C ASN A 195 29.21 -68.36 -14.71
N GLN A 196 28.14 -68.41 -15.50
CA GLN A 196 27.83 -69.58 -16.33
C GLN A 196 28.81 -69.79 -17.48
N GLU A 197 29.47 -68.73 -17.98
CA GLU A 197 30.37 -68.81 -19.13
C GLU A 197 31.65 -69.61 -18.83
N GLU A 198 32.00 -69.76 -17.54
CA GLU A 198 33.13 -70.56 -17.09
C GLU A 198 32.84 -72.06 -17.01
N LEU A 199 31.57 -72.47 -17.19
CA LEU A 199 31.14 -73.84 -17.02
C LEU A 199 30.93 -74.54 -18.37
N PRO A 200 31.21 -75.86 -18.45
CA PRO A 200 30.98 -76.63 -19.67
C PRO A 200 29.50 -76.69 -20.02
N LEU A 201 29.18 -76.66 -21.32
CA LEU A 201 27.80 -76.72 -21.80
C LEU A 201 27.16 -78.09 -21.47
N ILE A 202 25.90 -78.06 -21.05
CA ILE A 202 25.11 -79.26 -20.78
C ILE A 202 24.09 -79.43 -21.91
N SER A 203 24.31 -80.44 -22.74
CA SER A 203 23.41 -80.83 -23.83
C SER A 203 22.76 -82.21 -23.61
N SER A 204 23.35 -83.00 -22.71
CA SER A 204 22.99 -84.39 -22.44
C SER A 204 23.35 -84.82 -21.01
N VAL A 205 22.91 -86.02 -20.61
CA VAL A 205 23.28 -86.63 -19.31
C VAL A 205 24.74 -87.05 -19.26
N GLN A 206 25.38 -87.33 -20.40
CA GLN A 206 26.80 -87.63 -20.48
C GLN A 206 27.65 -86.42 -20.10
N ASP A 207 27.23 -85.21 -20.51
CA ASP A 207 27.89 -83.96 -20.14
C ASP A 207 27.83 -83.75 -18.63
N ILE A 208 26.67 -83.98 -18.02
CA ILE A 208 26.49 -83.93 -16.56
C ILE A 208 27.39 -84.96 -15.87
N ASP A 209 27.54 -86.15 -16.45
CA ASP A 209 28.35 -87.20 -15.86
C ASP A 209 29.86 -86.88 -15.86
N GLY A 210 30.29 -86.10 -16.85
CA GLY A 210 31.66 -85.60 -16.99
C GLY A 210 32.01 -84.42 -16.08
N LEU A 211 31.03 -83.78 -15.43
CA LEU A 211 31.29 -82.65 -14.53
C LEU A 211 32.06 -83.07 -13.28
N THR A 212 32.95 -82.19 -12.82
CA THR A 212 33.48 -82.23 -11.46
C THR A 212 32.37 -81.96 -10.44
N LYS A 213 32.62 -82.31 -9.17
CA LYS A 213 31.66 -82.08 -8.10
C LYS A 213 31.39 -80.58 -7.93
N GLU A 214 32.44 -79.78 -7.99
CA GLU A 214 32.41 -78.34 -7.85
C GLU A 214 31.61 -77.68 -8.98
N GLU A 215 31.82 -78.09 -10.24
CA GLU A 215 31.03 -77.60 -11.39
C GLU A 215 29.54 -77.95 -11.25
N CYS A 216 29.23 -79.21 -10.89
CA CYS A 216 27.85 -79.63 -10.67
C CYS A 216 27.16 -78.80 -9.57
N GLN A 217 27.89 -78.49 -8.49
CA GLN A 217 27.38 -77.63 -7.41
C GLN A 217 27.22 -76.17 -7.85
N ARG A 218 28.11 -75.63 -8.69
CA ARG A 218 27.97 -74.29 -9.28
C ARG A 218 26.72 -74.21 -10.14
N PHE A 219 26.45 -75.21 -10.98
CA PHE A 219 25.20 -75.29 -11.74
C PHE A 219 23.97 -75.26 -10.83
N LEU A 220 23.94 -76.10 -9.80
CA LEU A 220 22.80 -76.14 -8.87
C LEU A 220 22.61 -74.82 -8.12
N ARG A 221 23.69 -74.16 -7.71
CA ARG A 221 23.63 -72.79 -7.14
C ARG A 221 23.11 -71.77 -8.16
N GLY A 222 23.57 -71.85 -9.40
CA GLY A 222 23.12 -71.02 -10.52
C GLY A 222 21.61 -71.13 -10.77
N TYR A 223 21.03 -72.32 -10.63
CA TYR A 223 19.60 -72.57 -10.77
C TYR A 223 18.79 -72.44 -9.46
N ASN A 224 19.41 -72.02 -8.35
CA ASN A 224 18.79 -71.98 -7.01
C ASN A 224 18.16 -73.33 -6.58
N ILE A 225 18.81 -74.44 -6.93
CA ILE A 225 18.38 -75.79 -6.53
C ILE A 225 19.12 -76.16 -5.25
N GLU A 226 18.37 -76.50 -4.20
CA GLU A 226 18.95 -76.88 -2.91
C GLU A 226 19.62 -78.26 -2.95
N PHE A 227 20.81 -78.35 -2.35
CA PHE A 227 21.55 -79.60 -2.20
C PHE A 227 22.41 -79.61 -0.96
N HIS A 228 22.68 -80.81 -0.44
CA HIS A 228 23.67 -80.99 0.60
C HIS A 228 25.08 -81.19 0.01
N PRO A 229 26.15 -80.55 0.52
CA PRO A 229 27.50 -80.63 -0.05
C PRO A 229 28.09 -82.05 -0.15
N ASN A 230 27.61 -82.97 0.69
CA ASN A 230 28.05 -84.37 0.71
C ASN A 230 27.27 -85.28 -0.25
N GLU A 231 26.24 -84.78 -0.95
CA GLU A 231 25.58 -85.53 -2.01
C GLU A 231 26.59 -85.87 -3.13
N THR A 232 26.44 -87.04 -3.74
CA THR A 232 27.24 -87.49 -4.89
C THR A 232 26.35 -87.59 -6.12
N ILE A 233 25.84 -88.78 -6.44
CA ILE A 233 24.98 -89.04 -7.60
C ILE A 233 23.73 -88.15 -7.60
N LYS A 234 23.17 -87.89 -6.41
CA LYS A 234 22.00 -87.01 -6.24
C LYS A 234 22.20 -85.59 -6.79
N LEU A 235 23.43 -85.05 -6.78
CA LEU A 235 23.72 -83.74 -7.38
C LEU A 235 23.49 -83.77 -8.90
N LYS A 236 23.96 -84.83 -9.56
CA LYS A 236 23.81 -85.04 -11.00
C LYS A 236 22.35 -85.28 -11.39
N GLU A 237 21.60 -86.04 -10.58
CA GLU A 237 20.16 -86.25 -10.78
C GLU A 237 19.36 -84.95 -10.66
N LYS A 238 19.63 -84.15 -9.63
CA LYS A 238 19.03 -82.82 -9.47
C LYS A 238 19.37 -81.89 -10.61
N LEU A 239 20.62 -81.94 -11.10
CA LEU A 239 21.05 -81.11 -12.23
C LEU A 239 20.35 -81.53 -13.52
N ARG A 240 20.26 -82.83 -13.81
CA ARG A 240 19.51 -83.38 -14.95
C ARG A 240 18.09 -82.83 -14.96
N GLU A 241 17.42 -82.86 -13.81
CA GLU A 241 16.07 -82.34 -13.65
C GLU A 241 16.03 -80.80 -13.81
N GLY A 242 16.99 -80.11 -13.21
CA GLY A 242 17.16 -78.65 -13.30
C GLY A 242 17.34 -78.11 -14.71
N VAL A 243 17.98 -78.87 -15.62
CA VAL A 243 18.16 -78.45 -17.03
C VAL A 243 17.09 -79.01 -17.98
N GLY A 244 16.11 -79.77 -17.46
CA GLY A 244 15.01 -80.31 -18.25
C GLY A 244 15.35 -81.57 -19.07
N LEU A 245 16.40 -82.32 -18.69
CA LEU A 245 16.74 -83.60 -19.33
C LEU A 245 15.85 -84.73 -18.80
N MET A 246 14.61 -84.76 -19.30
CA MET A 246 13.53 -85.59 -18.72
C MET A 246 13.06 -86.73 -19.63
N ALA A 247 13.75 -87.03 -20.74
CA ALA A 247 13.35 -88.13 -21.58
C ALA A 247 13.59 -89.47 -20.86
N ARG A 248 12.87 -90.52 -21.29
CA ARG A 248 12.97 -91.86 -20.67
C ARG A 248 14.42 -92.34 -20.57
N TYR A 249 15.21 -92.16 -21.63
CA TYR A 249 16.61 -92.57 -21.66
C TYR A 249 17.52 -91.68 -20.77
N ASP A 250 17.15 -90.42 -20.50
CA ASP A 250 17.88 -89.55 -19.56
C ASP A 250 17.65 -90.04 -18.10
N TYR A 251 16.47 -90.59 -17.80
CA TYR A 251 16.16 -91.21 -16.51
C TYR A 251 16.77 -92.60 -16.33
N GLU A 252 16.90 -93.37 -17.41
CA GLU A 252 17.50 -94.71 -17.38
C GLU A 252 19.04 -94.66 -17.27
N TYR A 253 19.66 -93.52 -17.60
CA TYR A 253 21.11 -93.30 -17.49
C TYR A 253 21.62 -93.47 -16.04
N LYS A 254 22.78 -94.12 -15.90
CA LYS A 254 23.43 -94.39 -14.60
C LYS A 254 24.67 -93.53 -14.45
N PHE A 255 24.54 -92.46 -13.67
CA PHE A 255 25.66 -91.58 -13.36
C PHE A 255 26.76 -92.29 -12.56
N ALA A 256 28.00 -92.00 -12.91
CA ALA A 256 29.16 -92.37 -12.11
C ALA A 256 29.29 -91.46 -10.88
N THR A 257 29.85 -92.00 -9.80
CA THR A 257 30.31 -91.20 -8.66
C THR A 257 31.43 -90.25 -9.10
N PHE A 258 31.51 -89.06 -8.49
CA PHE A 258 32.62 -88.15 -8.73
C PHE A 258 33.95 -88.83 -8.39
N SER A 259 34.97 -88.61 -9.22
CA SER A 259 36.32 -89.10 -8.95
C SER A 259 36.89 -88.33 -7.77
N THR A 260 37.50 -89.02 -6.81
CA THR A 260 38.24 -88.37 -5.72
C THR A 260 39.49 -87.71 -6.29
N PRO A 261 39.80 -86.45 -5.94
CA PRO A 261 41.12 -85.88 -6.21
C PRO A 261 42.17 -86.75 -5.51
N ASN A 262 43.15 -87.24 -6.27
CA ASN A 262 44.37 -87.83 -5.70
C ASN A 262 45.21 -86.76 -5.02
#